data_AF-A0A2X1APB3-F1
#
_entry.id   AF-A0A2X1APB3-F1
#
_cell.length_a   1.000
_cell.length_b   1.000
_cell.length_c   1.000
_cell.angle_alpha   90.00
_cell.angle_beta   90.00
_cell.angle_gamma   90.00
#
_symmetry.space_group_name_H-M   'P 1'
#
loop_
_entity.id
_entity.type
_entity.pdbx_description
1 polymer ?
#
loop_
_entity_poly.entity_id
_entity_poly.type
_entity_poly.pdbx_seq_one_letter_code
_entity_poly.pdbx_strand_id
1 'polypeptide(L)'
;MRILLASAVAIAPLLVASGVQAEQVISNGRTTPISTATANNGAPDDVRLANGGSITVTSGAAVTLNSSNDVKLDAGSKIDMLKSADGATGVLVNGGNTGDVTIGGAINITDSIEEYKDDDKDGDLDGPFADGTNRHGVRVTGSAPLVGNIRIESSGSIKVEGNNSSGLTVEAPLTGNLFSQGQISVVGNDTYGIHTTGDITGDVTLLGSVAAVGENAVGVAIDGAVDGAVKIQGAVTSTGYRYTTAPPSKPTTGQPREGATYLENLDADDLLQGGPAVRIAGDVAKGVLFDTAPSYGPAESRETTTATASRTATKTTTATARRTARTTTATATAFPTLRKRRPPSAPSAARRRCWSARPTRPSHWARSEPATTPMG
;
A
#
# COMPACT_ATOMS: atom_id res chain seq x y z
N MET A 1 11.03 -83.51 -18.37
CA MET A 1 11.95 -82.38 -18.65
C MET A 1 11.11 -81.23 -19.18
N ARG A 2 11.33 -80.01 -18.66
CA ARG A 2 11.31 -78.72 -19.41
C ARG A 2 9.92 -78.22 -19.89
N ILE A 3 9.49 -76.96 -19.73
CA ILE A 3 10.05 -75.68 -19.29
C ILE A 3 8.84 -74.83 -18.83
N LEU A 4 8.91 -74.18 -17.66
CA LEU A 4 7.99 -73.12 -17.24
C LEU A 4 8.58 -71.78 -17.70
N LEU A 5 7.90 -71.08 -18.63
CA LEU A 5 8.19 -69.69 -18.97
C LEU A 5 7.52 -68.79 -17.92
N ALA A 6 8.32 -68.29 -16.98
CA ALA A 6 7.90 -67.23 -16.06
C ALA A 6 8.22 -65.87 -16.71
N SER A 7 7.19 -65.17 -17.16
CA SER A 7 7.28 -63.78 -17.62
C SER A 7 7.49 -62.87 -16.40
N ALA A 8 8.71 -62.36 -16.23
CA ALA A 8 9.03 -61.37 -15.22
C ALA A 8 8.49 -60.00 -15.66
N VAL A 9 7.39 -59.55 -15.05
CA VAL A 9 6.93 -58.16 -15.15
C VAL A 9 7.84 -57.32 -14.26
N ALA A 10 8.78 -56.59 -14.87
CA ALA A 10 9.58 -55.59 -14.18
C ALA A 10 8.69 -54.41 -13.80
N ILE A 11 8.21 -54.39 -12.55
CA ILE A 11 7.62 -53.20 -11.95
C ILE A 11 8.78 -52.26 -11.63
N ALA A 12 9.07 -51.33 -12.54
CA ALA A 12 9.96 -50.22 -12.25
C ALA A 12 9.31 -49.35 -11.15
N PRO A 13 9.99 -49.07 -10.03
CA PRO A 13 9.52 -48.04 -9.13
C PRO A 13 9.59 -46.70 -9.86
N LEU A 14 8.41 -46.14 -10.19
CA LEU A 14 8.27 -44.75 -10.61
C LEU A 14 8.63 -43.88 -9.40
N LEU A 15 9.92 -43.55 -9.29
CA LEU A 15 10.42 -42.58 -8.34
C LEU A 15 9.91 -41.21 -8.81
N VAL A 16 8.76 -40.78 -8.30
CA VAL A 16 8.34 -39.39 -8.41
C VAL A 16 9.36 -38.59 -7.60
N ALA A 17 10.31 -37.98 -8.30
CA ALA A 17 11.14 -36.93 -7.72
C ALA A 17 10.20 -35.76 -7.38
N SER A 18 9.69 -35.74 -6.15
CA SER A 18 9.18 -34.51 -5.56
C SER A 18 10.37 -33.57 -5.45
N GLY A 19 10.60 -32.75 -6.47
CA GLY A 19 11.51 -31.63 -6.37
C GLY A 19 11.02 -30.78 -5.20
N VAL A 20 11.76 -30.82 -4.09
CA VAL A 20 11.72 -29.73 -3.12
C VAL A 20 12.11 -28.51 -3.94
N GLN A 21 11.17 -27.60 -4.18
CA GLN A 21 11.51 -26.28 -4.72
C GLN A 21 12.55 -25.73 -3.76
N ALA A 22 13.79 -25.56 -4.24
CA ALA A 22 14.77 -24.87 -3.45
C ALA A 22 14.26 -23.42 -3.35
N GLU A 23 14.34 -22.87 -2.16
CA GLU A 23 14.05 -21.46 -1.93
C GLU A 23 15.38 -20.87 -1.48
N GLN A 24 15.84 -19.80 -2.14
CA GLN A 24 17.01 -19.08 -1.69
C GLN A 24 16.63 -18.24 -0.47
N VAL A 25 16.89 -18.80 0.71
CA VAL A 25 16.62 -18.14 1.99
C VAL A 25 17.80 -17.27 2.41
N ILE A 26 17.55 -15.98 2.61
CA ILE A 26 18.47 -15.00 3.17
C ILE A 26 18.09 -14.78 4.63
N SER A 27 18.88 -15.31 5.56
CA SER A 27 18.65 -15.20 7.01
C SER A 27 19.61 -14.25 7.74
N ASN A 28 20.59 -13.69 7.02
CA ASN A 28 21.60 -12.77 7.55
C ASN A 28 21.71 -11.53 6.66
N GLY A 29 22.59 -10.58 7.03
CA GLY A 29 22.88 -9.39 6.25
C GLY A 29 23.60 -9.70 4.93
N ARG A 30 23.18 -9.02 3.86
CA ARG A 30 23.75 -9.06 2.51
C ARG A 30 23.95 -7.64 2.01
N THR A 31 25.05 -7.37 1.31
CA THR A 31 25.38 -6.05 0.76
C THR A 31 25.38 -5.99 -0.77
N THR A 32 24.80 -6.99 -1.41
CA THR A 32 24.71 -7.12 -2.86
C THR A 32 23.27 -7.41 -3.28
N PRO A 33 22.83 -6.97 -4.46
CA PRO A 33 21.52 -7.33 -4.99
C PRO A 33 21.31 -8.83 -5.14
N ILE A 34 20.06 -9.27 -5.22
CA ILE A 34 19.68 -10.63 -5.60
C ILE A 34 18.60 -10.61 -6.67
N SER A 35 18.63 -11.60 -7.56
CA SER A 35 17.67 -11.74 -8.67
C SER A 35 17.13 -13.16 -8.69
N THR A 36 15.83 -13.33 -8.89
CA THR A 36 15.20 -14.67 -8.95
C THR A 36 15.81 -15.53 -10.04
N ALA A 37 16.20 -14.99 -11.19
CA ALA A 37 16.81 -15.75 -12.29
C ALA A 37 18.19 -16.36 -11.98
N THR A 38 18.86 -15.91 -10.92
CA THR A 38 20.21 -16.35 -10.54
C THR A 38 20.33 -16.70 -9.06
N ALA A 39 19.20 -16.78 -8.33
CA ALA A 39 19.15 -16.88 -6.89
C ALA A 39 19.82 -18.17 -6.35
N ASN A 40 19.76 -19.27 -7.11
CA ASN A 40 20.38 -20.54 -6.75
C ASN A 40 21.66 -20.77 -7.55
N ASN A 41 22.76 -20.14 -7.11
CA ASN A 41 24.08 -20.31 -7.72
C ASN A 41 24.11 -20.10 -9.25
N GLY A 42 23.36 -19.10 -9.73
CA GLY A 42 23.23 -18.79 -11.16
C GLY A 42 22.06 -19.47 -11.87
N ALA A 43 21.32 -20.34 -11.19
CA ALA A 43 20.04 -20.87 -11.67
C ALA A 43 18.85 -20.07 -11.08
N PRO A 44 17.68 -20.09 -11.75
CA PRO A 44 16.46 -19.50 -11.21
C PRO A 44 15.98 -20.17 -9.93
N ASP A 45 15.52 -19.39 -8.95
CA ASP A 45 14.91 -19.86 -7.70
C ASP A 45 13.98 -18.80 -7.10
N ASP A 46 13.15 -19.20 -6.14
CA ASP A 46 12.42 -18.29 -5.24
C ASP A 46 13.41 -17.52 -4.36
N VAL A 47 13.09 -16.27 -4.05
CA VAL A 47 13.90 -15.45 -3.13
C VAL A 47 13.09 -15.14 -1.88
N ARG A 48 13.61 -15.56 -0.73
CA ARG A 48 13.01 -15.23 0.56
C ARG A 48 14.00 -14.60 1.52
N LEU A 49 13.66 -13.42 2.04
CA LEU A 49 14.32 -12.86 3.21
C LEU A 49 13.57 -13.36 4.46
N ALA A 50 14.21 -14.24 5.23
CA ALA A 50 13.66 -14.71 6.49
C ALA A 50 13.74 -13.63 7.57
N ASN A 51 13.08 -13.86 8.71
CA ASN A 51 13.22 -12.99 9.88
C ASN A 51 14.71 -12.77 10.26
N GLY A 52 15.14 -11.52 10.42
CA GLY A 52 16.54 -11.14 10.64
C GLY A 52 17.40 -11.04 9.37
N GLY A 53 16.92 -11.62 8.25
CA GLY A 53 17.51 -11.45 6.93
C GLY A 53 17.47 -10.00 6.49
N SER A 54 18.55 -9.52 5.86
CA SER A 54 18.57 -8.15 5.35
C SER A 54 19.43 -7.95 4.11
N ILE A 55 19.04 -6.97 3.30
CA ILE A 55 19.83 -6.48 2.17
C ILE A 55 20.10 -4.98 2.39
N THR A 56 21.36 -4.58 2.28
CA THR A 56 21.80 -3.19 2.37
C THR A 56 22.57 -2.80 1.11
N VAL A 57 21.96 -1.96 0.28
CA VAL A 57 22.53 -1.45 -0.98
C VAL A 57 22.12 0.01 -1.15
N THR A 58 22.88 0.84 -1.86
CA THR A 58 22.58 2.28 -1.98
C THR A 58 22.15 2.71 -3.39
N SER A 59 22.02 1.78 -4.34
CA SER A 59 21.63 2.07 -5.71
C SER A 59 21.07 0.83 -6.40
N GLY A 60 20.43 1.03 -7.56
CA GLY A 60 19.85 -0.05 -8.35
C GLY A 60 18.67 -0.73 -7.65
N ALA A 61 18.41 -1.99 -8.01
CA ALA A 61 17.38 -2.82 -7.37
C ALA A 61 18.01 -3.73 -6.29
N ALA A 62 17.45 -3.80 -5.08
CA ALA A 62 17.94 -4.70 -4.04
C ALA A 62 17.50 -6.16 -4.27
N VAL A 63 16.22 -6.36 -4.63
CA VAL A 63 15.67 -7.64 -5.09
C VAL A 63 15.06 -7.45 -6.47
N THR A 64 15.32 -8.37 -7.40
CA THR A 64 14.71 -8.38 -8.74
C THR A 64 13.98 -9.69 -9.02
N LEU A 65 12.69 -9.63 -9.33
CA LEU A 65 11.92 -10.73 -9.89
C LEU A 65 12.00 -10.64 -11.42
N ASN A 66 12.80 -11.51 -12.02
CA ASN A 66 13.04 -11.57 -13.48
C ASN A 66 13.03 -12.99 -14.04
N SER A 67 12.41 -13.92 -13.31
CA SER A 67 12.08 -15.28 -13.71
C SER A 67 10.74 -15.65 -13.08
N SER A 68 10.14 -16.76 -13.51
CA SER A 68 8.87 -17.22 -12.95
C SER A 68 9.05 -17.90 -11.59
N ASN A 69 9.35 -17.11 -10.56
CA ASN A 69 9.55 -17.50 -9.16
C ASN A 69 9.02 -16.40 -8.24
N ASP A 70 8.86 -16.73 -6.96
CA ASP A 70 8.30 -15.83 -5.95
C ASP A 70 9.37 -14.97 -5.25
N VAL A 71 8.92 -13.83 -4.73
CA VAL A 71 9.70 -12.98 -3.82
C VAL A 71 8.95 -12.79 -2.52
N LYS A 72 9.60 -13.13 -1.40
CA LYS A 72 9.02 -12.99 -0.07
C LYS A 72 9.95 -12.31 0.92
N LEU A 73 9.48 -11.25 1.55
CA LEU A 73 10.10 -10.65 2.73
C LEU A 73 9.27 -11.05 3.94
N ASP A 74 9.78 -11.94 4.79
CA ASP A 74 9.08 -12.32 6.02
C ASP A 74 9.03 -11.15 7.02
N ALA A 75 8.07 -11.20 7.94
CA ALA A 75 8.06 -10.31 9.09
C ALA A 75 9.41 -10.31 9.83
N GLY A 76 9.95 -9.13 10.09
CA GLY A 76 11.26 -8.94 10.72
C GLY A 76 12.47 -9.01 9.76
N SER A 77 12.24 -9.22 8.46
CA SER A 77 13.26 -8.96 7.42
C SER A 77 13.30 -7.48 7.05
N LYS A 78 14.40 -7.02 6.44
CA LYS A 78 14.50 -5.63 5.94
C LYS A 78 15.36 -5.45 4.69
N ILE A 79 14.98 -4.51 3.85
CA ILE A 79 15.82 -3.91 2.81
C ILE A 79 16.10 -2.47 3.23
N ASP A 80 17.37 -2.12 3.41
CA ASP A 80 17.80 -0.75 3.75
C ASP A 80 18.63 -0.17 2.61
N MET A 81 18.09 0.88 1.99
CA MET A 81 18.76 1.67 0.98
C MET A 81 18.88 3.11 1.47
N LEU A 82 19.86 3.33 2.34
CA LEU A 82 20.08 4.62 2.99
C LEU A 82 20.88 5.55 2.08
N LYS A 83 20.51 6.83 2.05
CA LYS A 83 21.13 7.85 1.18
C LYS A 83 21.23 7.36 -0.25
N SER A 84 20.11 6.82 -0.74
CA SER A 84 20.08 6.09 -1.99
C SER A 84 20.40 6.99 -3.18
N ALA A 85 21.01 6.43 -4.21
CA ALA A 85 21.08 7.09 -5.50
C ALA A 85 19.66 7.24 -6.11
N ASP A 86 19.55 8.10 -7.11
CA ASP A 86 18.35 8.18 -7.94
C ASP A 86 18.06 6.83 -8.62
N GLY A 87 16.80 6.51 -8.83
CA GLY A 87 16.42 5.23 -9.45
C GLY A 87 16.44 4.03 -8.50
N ALA A 88 16.82 4.20 -7.23
CA ALA A 88 16.88 3.12 -6.25
C ALA A 88 15.52 2.43 -6.09
N THR A 89 15.52 1.10 -6.17
CA THR A 89 14.31 0.28 -6.06
C THR A 89 14.50 -0.83 -5.03
N GLY A 90 13.59 -0.96 -4.06
CA GLY A 90 13.65 -2.03 -3.07
C GLY A 90 13.42 -3.40 -3.73
N VAL A 91 12.24 -3.57 -4.32
CA VAL A 91 11.86 -4.76 -5.09
C VAL A 91 11.44 -4.35 -6.50
N LEU A 92 12.26 -4.70 -7.49
CA LEU A 92 11.94 -4.55 -8.90
C LEU A 92 11.31 -5.84 -9.42
N VAL A 93 10.19 -5.73 -10.12
CA VAL A 93 9.43 -6.86 -10.64
C VAL A 93 9.24 -6.67 -12.14
N ASN A 94 9.75 -7.60 -12.93
CA ASN A 94 9.63 -7.56 -14.37
C ASN A 94 8.37 -8.33 -14.79
N GLY A 95 7.44 -7.64 -15.44
CA GLY A 95 6.31 -8.25 -16.13
C GLY A 95 6.77 -9.25 -17.20
N GLY A 96 5.85 -10.12 -17.62
CA GLY A 96 6.16 -11.29 -18.45
C GLY A 96 6.63 -12.52 -17.67
N ASN A 97 6.70 -12.43 -16.34
CA ASN A 97 7.01 -13.54 -15.43
C ASN A 97 5.76 -13.97 -14.63
N THR A 98 5.84 -15.12 -13.99
CA THR A 98 4.83 -15.61 -13.05
C THR A 98 5.42 -15.71 -11.64
N GLY A 99 4.81 -15.09 -10.65
CA GLY A 99 5.27 -15.16 -9.27
C GLY A 99 4.54 -14.20 -8.35
N ASP A 100 4.36 -14.60 -7.10
CA ASP A 100 3.83 -13.76 -6.04
C ASP A 100 4.94 -12.88 -5.44
N VAL A 101 4.57 -11.65 -5.09
CA VAL A 101 5.43 -10.70 -4.36
C VAL A 101 4.78 -10.42 -3.02
N THR A 102 5.40 -10.90 -1.94
CA THR A 102 4.89 -10.73 -0.57
C THR A 102 5.87 -9.93 0.28
N ILE A 103 5.41 -8.77 0.77
CA ILE A 103 6.17 -7.88 1.65
C ILE A 103 5.57 -7.92 3.05
N GLY A 104 6.12 -8.76 3.91
CA GLY A 104 5.88 -8.77 5.35
C GLY A 104 6.97 -8.07 6.17
N GLY A 105 8.14 -7.80 5.57
CA GLY A 105 9.26 -7.07 6.17
C GLY A 105 9.26 -5.56 5.87
N ALA A 106 10.35 -4.88 6.21
CA ALA A 106 10.53 -3.45 5.96
C ALA A 106 11.32 -3.17 4.67
N ILE A 107 10.93 -2.13 3.94
CA ILE A 107 11.70 -1.55 2.83
C ILE A 107 11.91 -0.07 3.17
N ASN A 108 13.15 0.33 3.41
CA ASN A 108 13.52 1.71 3.71
C ASN A 108 14.40 2.25 2.59
N ILE A 109 13.92 3.24 1.85
CA ILE A 109 14.69 3.97 0.86
C ILE A 109 14.71 5.42 1.31
N THR A 110 15.84 5.87 1.84
CA THR A 110 15.96 7.22 2.40
C THR A 110 16.80 8.12 1.52
N ASP A 111 16.55 9.41 1.66
CA ASP A 111 17.28 10.43 0.94
C ASP A 111 18.61 10.78 1.63
N SER A 112 19.38 11.68 1.03
CA SER A 112 20.61 12.24 1.59
C SER A 112 20.39 13.46 2.49
N ILE A 113 19.19 14.04 2.53
CA ILE A 113 18.84 15.11 3.47
C ILE A 113 18.79 14.50 4.88
N GLU A 114 19.76 14.86 5.72
CA GLU A 114 19.83 14.38 7.11
C GLU A 114 19.13 15.30 8.11
N GLU A 115 19.02 16.58 7.77
CA GLU A 115 18.44 17.62 8.63
C GLU A 115 17.81 18.71 7.76
N TYR A 116 16.61 19.15 8.16
CA TYR A 116 15.99 20.38 7.67
C TYR A 116 16.38 21.50 8.61
N LYS A 117 16.88 22.61 8.07
CA LYS A 117 17.39 23.75 8.86
C LYS A 117 16.44 24.92 8.79
N ASP A 118 16.41 25.68 9.87
CA ASP A 118 15.86 27.04 9.91
C ASP A 118 16.96 28.00 9.41
N ASP A 119 17.03 28.22 8.10
CA ASP A 119 18.08 28.96 7.42
C ASP A 119 17.96 30.47 7.70
N ASP A 120 16.74 30.99 7.84
CA ASP A 120 16.49 32.41 8.10
C ASP A 120 16.27 32.75 9.60
N LYS A 121 16.12 31.72 10.45
CA LYS A 121 16.03 31.76 11.92
C LYS A 121 14.74 32.36 12.45
N ASP A 122 13.65 32.22 11.72
CA ASP A 122 12.37 32.72 12.16
C ASP A 122 11.53 31.69 12.93
N GLY A 123 11.95 30.42 12.96
CA GLY A 123 11.35 29.32 13.73
C GLY A 123 10.71 28.23 12.86
N ASP A 124 10.75 28.37 11.55
CA ASP A 124 10.38 27.38 10.54
C ASP A 124 11.49 26.35 10.30
N LEU A 125 11.18 25.28 9.58
CA LEU A 125 12.20 24.46 8.95
C LEU A 125 12.10 24.70 7.45
N ASP A 126 13.22 24.85 6.77
CA ASP A 126 13.27 25.20 5.36
C ASP A 126 13.76 24.03 4.49
N GLY A 127 13.65 24.22 3.18
CA GLY A 127 14.26 23.38 2.16
C GLY A 127 13.31 22.33 1.60
N PRO A 128 13.70 21.66 0.50
CA PRO A 128 12.82 20.72 -0.18
C PRO A 128 12.57 19.45 0.65
N PHE A 129 11.38 18.86 0.56
CA PHE A 129 11.06 17.57 1.21
C PHE A 129 11.97 16.39 0.81
N ALA A 130 12.59 16.46 -0.37
CA ALA A 130 13.56 15.49 -0.85
C ALA A 130 14.44 16.12 -1.94
N ASP A 131 15.68 15.66 -2.04
CA ASP A 131 16.67 15.99 -3.07
C ASP A 131 16.67 14.93 -4.19
N GLY A 132 16.83 13.65 -3.84
CA GLY A 132 16.88 12.58 -4.84
C GLY A 132 15.55 12.28 -5.51
N THR A 133 15.57 11.45 -6.56
CA THR A 133 14.39 11.21 -7.40
C THR A 133 14.23 9.78 -7.92
N ASN A 134 13.02 9.46 -8.40
CA ASN A 134 12.67 8.22 -9.09
C ASN A 134 12.98 6.96 -8.26
N ARG A 135 12.68 7.01 -6.96
CA ARG A 135 12.90 5.91 -6.03
C ARG A 135 11.60 5.13 -5.80
N HIS A 136 11.70 3.81 -5.68
CA HIS A 136 10.51 2.96 -5.59
C HIS A 136 10.66 1.86 -4.54
N GLY A 137 9.72 1.76 -3.60
CA GLY A 137 9.72 0.66 -2.64
C GLY A 137 9.55 -0.69 -3.34
N VAL A 138 8.43 -0.82 -4.07
CA VAL A 138 8.13 -1.93 -4.97
C VAL A 138 7.72 -1.35 -6.32
N ARG A 139 8.33 -1.84 -7.41
CA ARG A 139 8.01 -1.39 -8.77
C ARG A 139 7.81 -2.57 -9.70
N VAL A 140 6.63 -2.68 -10.30
CA VAL A 140 6.34 -3.64 -11.36
C VAL A 140 6.41 -2.93 -12.71
N THR A 141 7.25 -3.40 -13.62
CA THR A 141 7.52 -2.74 -14.90
C THR A 141 7.53 -3.70 -16.08
N GLY A 142 7.48 -3.18 -17.30
CA GLY A 142 7.44 -3.95 -18.55
C GLY A 142 6.07 -3.92 -19.23
N SER A 143 6.02 -4.38 -20.49
CA SER A 143 4.81 -4.35 -21.31
C SER A 143 3.95 -5.61 -21.24
N ALA A 144 4.52 -6.72 -20.76
CA ALA A 144 3.83 -7.99 -20.59
C ALA A 144 3.31 -8.12 -19.14
N PRO A 145 2.20 -8.86 -18.92
CA PRO A 145 1.62 -8.95 -17.58
C PRO A 145 2.55 -9.68 -16.60
N LEU A 146 2.60 -9.23 -15.35
CA LEU A 146 2.97 -10.10 -14.24
C LEU A 146 1.79 -11.01 -13.93
N VAL A 147 1.99 -12.32 -13.87
CA VAL A 147 0.95 -13.28 -13.44
C VAL A 147 1.23 -13.68 -12.00
N GLY A 148 0.39 -13.25 -11.07
CA GLY A 148 0.64 -13.42 -9.63
C GLY A 148 0.02 -12.29 -8.83
N ASN A 149 0.17 -12.34 -7.51
CA ASN A 149 -0.36 -11.36 -6.59
C ASN A 149 0.75 -10.48 -6.02
N ILE A 150 0.39 -9.24 -5.69
CA ILE A 150 1.23 -8.35 -4.91
C ILE A 150 0.56 -8.17 -3.56
N ARG A 151 1.26 -8.54 -2.48
CA ARG A 151 0.74 -8.52 -1.12
C ARG A 151 1.69 -7.77 -0.19
N ILE A 152 1.24 -6.65 0.35
CA ILE A 152 1.87 -6.03 1.52
C ILE A 152 1.12 -6.53 2.75
N GLU A 153 1.77 -7.32 3.60
CA GLU A 153 1.16 -7.89 4.80
C GLU A 153 1.06 -6.84 5.91
N SER A 154 0.33 -7.14 6.99
CA SER A 154 0.11 -6.20 8.09
C SER A 154 1.39 -5.79 8.83
N SER A 155 2.43 -6.61 8.82
CA SER A 155 3.76 -6.27 9.34
C SER A 155 4.65 -5.56 8.32
N GLY A 156 4.24 -5.54 7.05
CA GLY A 156 4.98 -4.91 5.97
C GLY A 156 5.02 -3.40 6.15
N SER A 157 6.20 -2.80 5.93
CA SER A 157 6.38 -1.35 5.90
C SER A 157 7.22 -0.93 4.71
N ILE A 158 6.78 0.12 4.02
CA ILE A 158 7.51 0.70 2.89
C ILE A 158 7.65 2.19 3.16
N LYS A 159 8.88 2.66 3.31
CA LYS A 159 9.25 4.07 3.45
C LYS A 159 10.11 4.48 2.27
N VAL A 160 9.70 5.53 1.56
CA VAL A 160 10.44 6.07 0.41
C VAL A 160 10.56 7.58 0.53
N GLU A 161 11.77 8.10 0.42
CA GLU A 161 12.03 9.54 0.33
C GLU A 161 12.63 9.83 -1.05
N GLY A 162 12.09 10.81 -1.77
CA GLY A 162 12.51 11.18 -3.13
C GLY A 162 11.40 11.87 -3.92
N ASN A 163 11.76 12.77 -4.84
CA ASN A 163 10.85 13.36 -5.82
C ASN A 163 10.50 12.36 -6.93
N ASN A 164 9.35 12.48 -7.61
CA ASN A 164 8.90 11.55 -8.66
C ASN A 164 8.98 10.06 -8.23
N SER A 165 8.73 9.79 -6.95
CA SER A 165 8.99 8.50 -6.31
C SER A 165 7.70 7.84 -5.84
N SER A 166 7.77 6.55 -5.49
CA SER A 166 6.59 5.86 -4.98
C SER A 166 6.86 4.76 -3.98
N GLY A 167 5.87 4.47 -3.14
CA GLY A 167 5.92 3.33 -2.23
C GLY A 167 5.74 2.02 -3.02
N LEU A 168 4.64 1.93 -3.75
CA LEU A 168 4.32 0.82 -4.65
C LEU A 168 3.80 1.36 -5.99
N THR A 169 4.49 1.05 -7.10
CA THR A 169 3.97 1.31 -8.44
C THR A 169 3.81 0.02 -9.26
N VAL A 170 2.67 -0.11 -9.93
CA VAL A 170 2.36 -1.20 -10.87
C VAL A 170 2.17 -0.60 -12.27
N GLU A 171 3.22 -0.66 -13.09
CA GLU A 171 3.25 -0.11 -14.45
C GLU A 171 2.90 -1.17 -15.50
N ALA A 172 3.37 -2.40 -15.32
CA ALA A 172 2.97 -3.52 -16.15
C ALA A 172 1.56 -3.99 -15.78
N PRO A 173 0.78 -4.58 -16.71
CA PRO A 173 -0.46 -5.23 -16.35
C PRO A 173 -0.26 -6.31 -15.27
N LEU A 174 -1.21 -6.45 -14.34
CA LEU A 174 -1.19 -7.44 -13.28
C LEU A 174 -2.34 -8.43 -13.48
N THR A 175 -2.00 -9.66 -13.85
CA THR A 175 -2.95 -10.78 -13.82
C THR A 175 -2.96 -11.40 -12.42
N GLY A 176 -3.72 -10.78 -11.52
CA GLY A 176 -3.86 -11.18 -10.13
C GLY A 176 -4.35 -10.04 -9.26
N ASN A 177 -4.20 -10.16 -7.94
CA ASN A 177 -4.71 -9.18 -6.98
C ASN A 177 -3.60 -8.27 -6.46
N LEU A 178 -3.97 -7.03 -6.17
CA LEU A 178 -3.18 -6.11 -5.37
C LEU A 178 -3.79 -6.00 -3.98
N PHE A 179 -3.04 -6.36 -2.95
CA PHE A 179 -3.49 -6.37 -1.57
C PHE A 179 -2.49 -5.66 -0.66
N SER A 180 -2.93 -4.67 0.12
CA SER A 180 -2.07 -3.96 1.06
C SER A 180 -2.73 -3.80 2.43
N GLN A 181 -2.14 -4.41 3.45
CA GLN A 181 -2.46 -4.22 4.88
C GLN A 181 -1.36 -3.47 5.63
N GLY A 182 -0.17 -3.34 5.04
CA GLY A 182 0.98 -2.70 5.68
C GLY A 182 0.96 -1.18 5.64
N GLN A 183 2.00 -0.57 6.18
CA GLN A 183 2.19 0.87 6.18
C GLN A 183 3.03 1.31 4.97
N ILE A 184 2.56 2.31 4.22
CA ILE A 184 3.31 2.91 3.12
C ILE A 184 3.42 4.41 3.37
N SER A 185 4.64 4.94 3.41
CA SER A 185 4.92 6.37 3.51
C SER A 185 5.88 6.83 2.43
N VAL A 186 5.53 7.94 1.77
CA VAL A 186 6.36 8.54 0.73
C VAL A 186 6.51 10.03 1.00
N VAL A 187 7.73 10.54 0.91
CA VAL A 187 8.04 11.97 1.12
C VAL A 187 8.82 12.49 -0.09
N GLY A 188 8.37 13.59 -0.67
CA GLY A 188 8.93 14.22 -1.85
C GLY A 188 7.84 14.73 -2.80
N ASN A 189 8.23 15.58 -3.75
CA ASN A 189 7.32 16.17 -4.72
C ASN A 189 6.98 15.19 -5.86
N ASP A 190 5.78 15.33 -6.42
CA ASP A 190 5.27 14.50 -7.52
C ASP A 190 5.30 12.99 -7.20
N THR A 191 5.05 12.65 -5.94
CA THR A 191 5.14 11.29 -5.41
C THR A 191 3.81 10.56 -5.35
N TYR A 192 3.88 9.23 -5.26
CA TYR A 192 2.72 8.37 -5.08
C TYR A 192 2.89 7.36 -3.95
N GLY A 193 1.95 7.26 -3.02
CA GLY A 193 1.94 6.15 -2.05
C GLY A 193 1.77 4.80 -2.75
N ILE A 194 0.62 4.60 -3.40
CA ILE A 194 0.34 3.48 -4.30
C ILE A 194 -0.11 4.03 -5.65
N HIS A 195 0.52 3.59 -6.74
CA HIS A 195 0.17 4.00 -8.11
C HIS A 195 0.01 2.79 -9.02
N THR A 196 -1.09 2.71 -9.74
CA THR A 196 -1.32 1.64 -10.73
C THR A 196 -1.63 2.30 -12.07
N THR A 197 -0.78 2.09 -13.06
CA THR A 197 -0.99 2.53 -14.45
C THR A 197 -1.23 1.34 -15.38
N GLY A 198 -0.73 0.15 -15.02
CA GLY A 198 -1.09 -1.10 -15.66
C GLY A 198 -2.45 -1.61 -15.20
N ASP A 199 -3.18 -2.27 -16.11
CA ASP A 199 -4.49 -2.87 -15.81
C ASP A 199 -4.35 -4.05 -14.83
N ILE A 200 -5.31 -4.19 -13.93
CA ILE A 200 -5.36 -5.23 -12.89
C ILE A 200 -6.59 -6.11 -13.10
N THR A 201 -6.38 -7.40 -13.33
CA THR A 201 -7.50 -8.34 -13.57
C THR A 201 -8.22 -8.75 -12.28
N GLY A 202 -7.55 -8.63 -11.13
CA GLY A 202 -8.08 -8.98 -9.81
C GLY A 202 -8.60 -7.80 -9.02
N ASP A 203 -8.84 -8.03 -7.73
CA ASP A 203 -9.25 -6.97 -6.80
C ASP A 203 -8.03 -6.12 -6.38
N VAL A 204 -8.30 -4.84 -6.11
CA VAL A 204 -7.38 -3.94 -5.40
C VAL A 204 -7.95 -3.71 -4.01
N THR A 205 -7.26 -4.18 -2.97
CA THR A 205 -7.73 -4.10 -1.57
C THR A 205 -6.69 -3.42 -0.70
N LEU A 206 -7.02 -2.22 -0.20
CA LEU A 206 -6.15 -1.36 0.59
C LEU A 206 -6.73 -1.18 2.00
N LEU A 207 -6.18 -1.93 2.96
CA LEU A 207 -6.60 -1.95 4.35
C LEU A 207 -5.59 -1.23 5.27
N GLY A 208 -4.33 -1.12 4.84
CA GLY A 208 -3.25 -0.46 5.58
C GLY A 208 -3.25 1.06 5.43
N SER A 209 -2.36 1.74 6.16
CA SER A 209 -2.22 3.20 6.06
C SER A 209 -1.30 3.60 4.91
N VAL A 210 -1.73 4.55 4.08
CA VAL A 210 -0.93 5.14 3.00
C VAL A 210 -0.80 6.64 3.23
N ALA A 211 0.41 7.15 3.32
CA ALA A 211 0.70 8.57 3.47
C ALA A 211 1.67 9.06 2.39
N ALA A 212 1.34 10.17 1.74
CA ALA A 212 2.21 10.86 0.81
C ALA A 212 2.36 12.32 1.24
N VAL A 213 3.60 12.84 1.26
CA VAL A 213 3.90 14.21 1.67
C VAL A 213 4.78 14.89 0.63
N GLY A 214 4.36 16.05 0.15
CA GLY A 214 5.09 16.87 -0.82
C GLY A 214 4.16 17.57 -1.81
N GLU A 215 4.73 18.47 -2.62
CA GLU A 215 3.97 19.11 -3.69
C GLU A 215 3.44 18.06 -4.68
N ASN A 216 2.18 18.18 -5.09
CA ASN A 216 1.49 17.25 -5.99
C ASN A 216 1.49 15.78 -5.54
N ALA A 217 1.88 15.48 -4.29
CA ALA A 217 1.92 14.11 -3.78
C ALA A 217 0.51 13.48 -3.78
N VAL A 218 0.39 12.23 -4.19
CA VAL A 218 -0.90 11.50 -4.25
C VAL A 218 -0.82 10.28 -3.36
N GLY A 219 -1.82 10.06 -2.50
CA GLY A 219 -1.84 8.90 -1.63
C GLY A 219 -2.00 7.60 -2.43
N VAL A 220 -3.16 7.44 -3.07
CA VAL A 220 -3.49 6.29 -3.92
C VAL A 220 -3.96 6.79 -5.28
N ALA A 221 -3.32 6.35 -6.36
CA ALA A 221 -3.72 6.60 -7.75
C ALA A 221 -4.00 5.28 -8.48
N ILE A 222 -5.26 5.05 -8.87
CA ILE A 222 -5.69 3.94 -9.70
C ILE A 222 -6.01 4.47 -11.09
N ASP A 223 -5.00 4.50 -11.96
CA ASP A 223 -5.11 5.04 -13.32
C ASP A 223 -5.32 3.94 -14.38
N GLY A 224 -4.83 2.72 -14.14
CA GLY A 224 -5.15 1.53 -14.95
C GLY A 224 -6.54 0.97 -14.65
N ALA A 225 -7.12 0.21 -15.58
CA ALA A 225 -8.40 -0.43 -15.38
C ALA A 225 -8.32 -1.57 -14.35
N VAL A 226 -9.41 -1.81 -13.61
CA VAL A 226 -9.52 -2.86 -12.62
C VAL A 226 -10.76 -3.71 -12.94
N ASP A 227 -10.56 -4.96 -13.33
CA ASP A 227 -11.65 -5.91 -13.59
C ASP A 227 -12.30 -6.41 -12.28
N GLY A 228 -11.57 -6.34 -11.17
CA GLY A 228 -12.06 -6.62 -9.83
C GLY A 228 -12.79 -5.44 -9.19
N ALA A 229 -12.89 -5.50 -7.87
CA ALA A 229 -13.34 -4.39 -7.05
C ALA A 229 -12.15 -3.60 -6.50
N VAL A 230 -12.33 -2.29 -6.32
CA VAL A 230 -11.40 -1.44 -5.56
C VAL A 230 -11.98 -1.23 -4.17
N LYS A 231 -11.26 -1.65 -3.13
CA LYS A 231 -11.67 -1.53 -1.72
C LYS A 231 -10.64 -0.70 -0.98
N ILE A 232 -11.04 0.45 -0.47
CA ILE A 232 -10.19 1.34 0.32
C ILE A 232 -10.80 1.45 1.71
N GLN A 233 -10.16 0.78 2.67
CA GLN A 233 -10.66 0.67 4.02
C GLN A 233 -9.62 1.03 5.09
N GLY A 234 -8.40 1.33 4.67
CA GLY A 234 -7.36 1.96 5.49
C GLY A 234 -7.35 3.49 5.36
N ALA A 235 -6.57 4.14 6.21
CA ALA A 235 -6.36 5.58 6.15
C ALA A 235 -5.48 5.93 4.94
N VAL A 236 -5.93 6.89 4.12
CA VAL A 236 -5.14 7.45 3.02
C VAL A 236 -5.03 8.96 3.20
N THR A 237 -3.81 9.47 3.30
CA THR A 237 -3.54 10.90 3.50
C THR A 237 -2.58 11.41 2.44
N SER A 238 -2.86 12.61 1.94
CA SER A 238 -1.91 13.39 1.15
C SER A 238 -1.88 14.84 1.64
N THR A 239 -0.69 15.44 1.71
CA THR A 239 -0.50 16.85 2.01
C THR A 239 0.79 17.36 1.36
N GLY A 240 0.79 18.62 0.94
CA GLY A 240 2.03 19.34 0.59
C GLY A 240 2.51 20.22 1.73
N TYR A 241 1.64 20.57 2.68
CA TYR A 241 2.00 21.42 3.81
C TYR A 241 3.01 20.72 4.72
N ARG A 242 4.08 21.43 5.10
CA ARG A 242 5.02 20.97 6.14
C ARG A 242 4.33 20.90 7.50
N TYR A 243 3.48 21.89 7.78
CA TYR A 243 2.71 21.98 9.01
C TYR A 243 1.22 21.73 8.73
N THR A 244 0.69 20.62 9.25
CA THR A 244 -0.74 20.24 9.08
C THR A 244 -1.66 20.88 10.12
N THR A 245 -1.08 21.53 11.14
CA THR A 245 -1.79 22.40 12.08
C THR A 245 -1.26 23.80 11.89
N ALA A 246 -2.15 24.76 11.62
CA ALA A 246 -1.76 26.15 11.42
C ALA A 246 -1.02 26.69 12.65
N PRO A 247 0.19 27.25 12.49
CA PRO A 247 0.88 27.94 13.57
C PRO A 247 0.06 29.14 14.08
N PRO A 248 0.31 29.61 15.31
CA PRO A 248 -0.32 30.83 15.81
C PRO A 248 0.16 32.05 15.03
N SER A 249 -0.65 33.11 14.98
CA SER A 249 -0.17 34.41 14.52
C SER A 249 0.82 35.02 15.50
N LYS A 250 1.76 35.80 14.96
CA LYS A 250 2.73 36.59 15.72
C LYS A 250 2.02 37.55 16.67
N PRO A 251 2.47 37.67 17.93
CA PRO A 251 1.83 38.54 18.90
C PRO A 251 1.90 40.01 18.43
N THR A 252 0.79 40.74 18.53
CA THR A 252 0.71 42.16 18.17
C THR A 252 1.33 43.09 19.23
N THR A 253 1.65 42.56 20.41
CA THR A 253 2.34 43.26 21.50
C THR A 253 3.34 42.33 22.16
N GLY A 254 4.49 42.85 22.61
CA GLY A 254 5.60 42.05 23.12
C GLY A 254 6.52 41.52 22.03
N GLN A 255 7.58 40.81 22.44
CA GLN A 255 8.49 40.16 21.49
C GLN A 255 7.99 38.74 21.18
N PRO A 256 8.06 38.29 19.91
CA PRO A 256 7.86 36.89 19.57
C PRO A 256 8.80 35.99 20.39
N ARG A 257 8.38 34.75 20.63
CA ARG A 257 9.24 33.76 21.26
C ARG A 257 10.29 33.33 20.24
N GLU A 258 11.56 33.43 20.62
CA GLU A 258 12.69 32.95 19.80
C GLU A 258 12.52 31.45 19.49
N GLY A 259 12.68 31.09 18.20
CA GLY A 259 12.54 29.72 17.70
C GLY A 259 11.10 29.16 17.71
N ALA A 260 10.08 30.01 17.81
CA ALA A 260 8.69 29.58 17.63
C ALA A 260 8.22 29.88 16.21
N THR A 261 7.67 28.88 15.53
CA THR A 261 7.01 29.01 14.22
C THR A 261 5.73 29.84 14.37
N TYR A 262 5.58 30.89 13.54
CA TYR A 262 4.38 31.71 13.45
C TYR A 262 3.78 31.65 12.05
N LEU A 263 2.49 31.95 11.90
CA LEU A 263 1.81 31.88 10.61
C LEU A 263 2.44 32.81 9.57
N GLU A 264 2.97 33.95 10.01
CA GLU A 264 3.60 34.97 9.17
C GLU A 264 5.06 34.66 8.81
N ASN A 265 5.64 33.60 9.39
CA ASN A 265 6.97 33.11 9.08
C ASN A 265 6.94 32.03 7.99
N LEU A 266 5.81 31.32 7.83
CA LEU A 266 5.68 30.25 6.85
C LEU A 266 6.09 30.69 5.44
N ASP A 267 7.02 29.94 4.86
CA ASP A 267 7.58 30.21 3.55
C ASP A 267 6.88 29.41 2.44
N ALA A 268 7.31 29.62 1.20
CA ALA A 268 6.68 28.99 0.03
C ALA A 268 6.76 27.45 0.08
N ASP A 269 7.83 26.90 0.65
CA ASP A 269 8.04 25.47 0.81
C ASP A 269 7.26 24.85 1.98
N ASP A 270 6.70 25.66 2.89
CA ASP A 270 5.76 25.19 3.93
C ASP A 270 4.32 25.12 3.45
N LEU A 271 4.02 25.88 2.40
CA LEU A 271 2.68 26.11 1.87
C LEU A 271 2.39 25.31 0.59
N LEU A 272 3.23 24.31 0.27
CA LEU A 272 3.06 23.47 -0.91
C LEU A 272 1.72 22.76 -0.90
N GLN A 273 1.15 22.57 -2.10
CA GLN A 273 -0.14 21.90 -2.26
C GLN A 273 0.08 20.43 -2.57
N GLY A 274 -0.53 19.56 -1.76
CA GLY A 274 -0.60 18.13 -2.07
C GLY A 274 -1.59 17.84 -3.20
N GLY A 275 -1.42 16.70 -3.85
CA GLY A 275 -2.43 16.13 -4.72
C GLY A 275 -3.58 15.47 -3.94
N PRO A 276 -4.54 14.83 -4.63
CA PRO A 276 -5.62 14.12 -3.96
C PRO A 276 -5.10 12.97 -3.08
N ALA A 277 -5.77 12.71 -1.96
CA ALA A 277 -5.50 11.51 -1.17
C ALA A 277 -5.81 10.24 -1.98
N VAL A 278 -6.93 10.24 -2.72
CA VAL A 278 -7.32 9.14 -3.61
C VAL A 278 -7.72 9.69 -4.98
N ARG A 279 -7.13 9.14 -6.04
CA ARG A 279 -7.51 9.32 -7.45
C ARG A 279 -7.85 7.95 -8.03
N ILE A 280 -9.04 7.83 -8.64
CA ILE A 280 -9.44 6.67 -9.43
C ILE A 280 -9.84 7.20 -10.80
N ALA A 281 -8.98 6.97 -11.79
CA ALA A 281 -9.17 7.40 -13.17
C ALA A 281 -9.45 6.23 -14.12
N GLY A 282 -9.02 5.02 -13.78
CA GLY A 282 -9.33 3.80 -14.53
C GLY A 282 -10.75 3.27 -14.29
N ASP A 283 -11.26 2.48 -15.23
CA ASP A 283 -12.54 1.79 -15.11
C ASP A 283 -12.48 0.72 -14.00
N VAL A 284 -13.51 0.61 -13.16
CA VAL A 284 -13.59 -0.39 -12.09
C VAL A 284 -14.83 -1.25 -12.27
N ALA A 285 -14.66 -2.47 -12.79
CA ALA A 285 -15.77 -3.30 -13.26
C ALA A 285 -16.70 -3.78 -12.14
N LYS A 286 -16.18 -4.10 -10.95
CA LYS A 286 -17.00 -4.52 -9.79
C LYS A 286 -17.28 -3.41 -8.78
N GLY A 287 -16.98 -2.16 -9.15
CA GLY A 287 -17.23 -0.97 -8.34
C GLY A 287 -16.19 -0.68 -7.26
N VAL A 288 -16.38 0.45 -6.59
CA VAL A 288 -15.49 1.00 -5.57
C VAL A 288 -16.19 0.96 -4.21
N LEU A 289 -15.48 0.49 -3.19
CA LEU A 289 -15.92 0.44 -1.79
C LEU A 289 -15.01 1.28 -0.91
N PHE A 290 -15.60 2.24 -0.20
CA PHE A 290 -15.00 2.91 0.95
C PHE A 290 -15.72 2.44 2.21
N ASP A 291 -14.99 1.85 3.15
CA ASP A 291 -15.56 1.33 4.41
C ASP A 291 -14.49 1.28 5.50
N THR A 292 -14.85 0.88 6.71
CA THR A 292 -13.90 0.56 7.77
C THR A 292 -13.22 -0.77 7.49
N ALA A 293 -11.97 -0.93 7.96
CA ALA A 293 -11.25 -2.18 7.83
C ALA A 293 -12.00 -3.33 8.54
N PRO A 294 -12.02 -4.54 7.97
CA PRO A 294 -12.62 -5.70 8.63
C PRO A 294 -12.01 -5.94 10.01
N SER A 295 -12.83 -6.30 10.98
CA SER A 295 -12.33 -6.78 12.27
C SER A 295 -11.77 -8.19 12.10
N TYR A 296 -10.48 -8.37 12.38
CA TYR A 296 -9.86 -9.68 12.47
C TYR A 296 -9.97 -10.15 13.92
N GLY A 297 -10.71 -11.24 14.16
CA GLY A 297 -10.68 -11.92 15.46
C GLY A 297 -9.27 -12.42 15.76
N PRO A 298 -8.91 -12.63 17.05
CA PRO A 298 -7.65 -13.29 17.37
C PRO A 298 -7.57 -14.61 16.61
N ALA A 299 -6.39 -14.96 16.12
CA ALA A 299 -6.16 -16.28 15.54
C ALA A 299 -6.59 -17.32 16.58
N GLU A 300 -7.69 -18.03 16.31
CA GLU A 300 -8.09 -19.17 17.12
C GLU A 300 -6.92 -20.15 17.08
N SER A 301 -6.13 -20.20 18.15
CA SER A 301 -5.24 -21.32 18.37
C SER A 301 -6.14 -22.54 18.42
N ARG A 302 -6.17 -23.32 17.34
CA ARG A 302 -6.72 -24.66 17.39
C ARG A 302 -5.85 -25.43 18.37
N GLU A 303 -6.25 -25.41 19.63
CA GLU A 303 -5.75 -26.32 20.64
C GLU A 303 -5.98 -27.71 20.08
N THR A 304 -4.88 -28.38 19.70
CA THR A 304 -4.93 -29.79 19.37
C THR A 304 -5.10 -30.51 20.70
N THR A 305 -6.34 -30.60 21.17
CA THR A 305 -6.66 -31.50 22.27
C THR A 305 -6.49 -32.91 21.73
N THR A 306 -5.38 -33.55 22.08
CA THR A 306 -5.16 -34.98 21.87
C THR A 306 -6.31 -35.73 22.54
N ALA A 307 -7.23 -36.23 21.74
CA ALA A 307 -8.35 -37.02 22.20
C ALA A 307 -7.83 -38.39 22.69
N THR A 308 -7.49 -38.49 23.98
CA THR A 308 -7.39 -39.77 24.66
C THR A 308 -8.81 -40.29 24.86
N ALA A 309 -9.22 -41.23 24.00
CA ALA A 309 -10.50 -41.90 24.12
C ALA A 309 -10.60 -42.67 25.45
N SER A 310 -11.49 -42.23 26.34
CA SER A 310 -12.01 -43.07 27.42
C SER A 310 -13.51 -43.25 27.21
N ARG A 311 -13.88 -44.45 26.77
CA ARG A 311 -15.27 -44.87 26.56
C ARG A 311 -15.89 -45.22 27.92
N THR A 312 -16.84 -44.41 28.38
CA THR A 312 -17.89 -44.90 29.29
C THR A 312 -19.23 -44.33 28.83
N ALA A 313 -20.04 -45.22 28.26
CA ALA A 313 -21.40 -44.91 27.85
C ALA A 313 -22.33 -44.97 29.05
N THR A 314 -23.14 -43.92 29.26
CA THR A 314 -24.44 -44.05 29.94
C THR A 314 -25.45 -43.15 29.25
N LYS A 315 -26.39 -43.78 28.55
CA LYS A 315 -27.57 -43.18 27.94
C LYS A 315 -28.69 -43.25 28.99
N THR A 316 -29.13 -42.11 29.50
CA THR A 316 -30.40 -42.03 30.25
C THR A 316 -31.18 -40.79 29.83
N THR A 317 -32.18 -41.03 28.99
CA THR A 317 -33.35 -40.19 28.78
C THR A 317 -34.10 -39.99 30.10
N THR A 318 -34.60 -38.80 30.41
CA THR A 318 -35.98 -38.53 30.91
C THR A 318 -36.10 -37.08 31.39
N ALA A 319 -37.09 -36.39 30.83
CA ALA A 319 -37.58 -35.09 31.27
C ALA A 319 -38.26 -35.19 32.65
N THR A 320 -38.11 -34.19 33.52
CA THR A 320 -39.11 -33.88 34.56
C THR A 320 -38.97 -32.41 34.97
N ALA A 321 -40.02 -31.64 34.70
CA ALA A 321 -40.26 -30.35 35.32
C ALA A 321 -40.73 -30.55 36.76
N ARG A 322 -40.17 -29.81 37.73
CA ARG A 322 -40.92 -29.43 38.93
C ARG A 322 -40.43 -28.12 39.54
N ARG A 323 -41.30 -27.13 39.41
CA ARG A 323 -41.37 -25.83 40.07
C ARG A 323 -41.48 -26.02 41.59
N THR A 324 -40.85 -25.16 42.42
CA THR A 324 -41.48 -24.33 43.49
C THR A 324 -40.43 -23.51 44.27
N ALA A 325 -40.52 -22.19 44.06
CA ALA A 325 -40.32 -21.02 44.95
C ALA A 325 -39.26 -20.99 46.06
N ARG A 326 -38.46 -19.91 46.07
CA ARG A 326 -38.50 -18.95 47.18
C ARG A 326 -38.07 -17.53 46.76
N THR A 327 -38.88 -16.57 47.20
CA THR A 327 -38.86 -15.13 46.99
C THR A 327 -37.80 -14.42 47.83
N THR A 328 -37.18 -13.36 47.32
CA THR A 328 -36.91 -12.13 48.10
C THR A 328 -36.66 -10.94 47.17
N THR A 329 -37.10 -9.79 47.67
CA THR A 329 -37.53 -8.57 46.96
C THR A 329 -36.47 -7.48 47.00
N ALA A 330 -36.29 -6.69 45.94
CA ALA A 330 -35.82 -5.30 46.03
C ALA A 330 -36.19 -4.48 44.76
N THR A 331 -37.30 -3.75 44.90
CA THR A 331 -37.60 -2.37 44.46
C THR A 331 -36.87 -1.79 43.24
N ALA A 332 -37.61 -1.58 42.14
CA ALA A 332 -37.23 -0.73 41.01
C ALA A 332 -38.04 0.58 41.03
N THR A 333 -37.34 1.72 41.08
CA THR A 333 -37.91 3.07 41.00
C THR A 333 -38.00 3.52 39.54
N ALA A 334 -39.11 4.18 39.20
CA ALA A 334 -39.55 4.50 37.84
C ALA A 334 -38.74 5.62 37.14
N PHE A 335 -38.55 5.45 35.83
CA PHE A 335 -38.16 6.49 34.87
C PHE A 335 -39.41 7.18 34.30
N PRO A 336 -39.47 8.52 34.17
CA PRO A 336 -40.53 9.17 33.42
C PRO A 336 -40.18 9.31 31.92
N THR A 337 -41.22 9.07 31.14
CA THR A 337 -41.32 9.09 29.67
C THR A 337 -41.26 10.51 29.11
N LEU A 338 -40.34 10.77 28.18
CA LEU A 338 -40.34 12.00 27.37
C LEU A 338 -41.08 11.79 26.03
N ARG A 339 -42.07 12.66 25.83
CA ARG A 339 -43.08 12.63 24.77
C ARG A 339 -42.52 13.30 23.51
N LYS A 340 -42.43 12.57 22.39
CA LYS A 340 -42.16 13.12 21.05
C LYS A 340 -43.32 14.04 20.62
N ARG A 341 -43.03 15.30 20.29
CA ARG A 341 -43.92 16.18 19.51
C ARG A 341 -43.21 16.63 18.23
N ARG A 342 -43.87 16.37 17.10
CA ARG A 342 -43.56 16.82 15.74
C ARG A 342 -44.46 18.03 15.43
N PRO A 343 -44.02 19.01 14.64
CA PRO A 343 -44.95 19.82 13.86
C PRO A 343 -44.63 19.84 12.35
N PRO A 344 -45.54 20.37 11.51
CA PRO A 344 -45.86 19.83 10.19
C PRO A 344 -45.30 20.61 8.99
N SER A 345 -45.53 20.02 7.82
CA SER A 345 -45.21 20.45 6.45
C SER A 345 -45.91 21.74 5.96
N ALA A 346 -45.13 22.56 5.24
CA ALA A 346 -45.33 23.54 4.13
C ALA A 346 -46.76 23.98 3.69
N PRO A 347 -46.98 25.18 3.07
CA PRO A 347 -46.60 25.38 1.65
C PRO A 347 -46.32 26.83 1.13
N SER A 348 -45.80 26.88 -0.11
CA SER A 348 -46.10 27.83 -1.22
C SER A 348 -45.04 28.87 -1.69
N ALA A 349 -44.55 28.62 -2.91
CA ALA A 349 -44.52 29.47 -4.11
C ALA A 349 -44.01 30.93 -4.08
N ALA A 350 -42.93 31.18 -4.85
CA ALA A 350 -42.79 32.29 -5.82
C ALA A 350 -41.47 32.15 -6.62
N ARG A 351 -41.52 31.77 -7.90
CA ARG A 351 -41.36 32.62 -9.11
C ARG A 351 -39.93 33.11 -9.42
N ARG A 352 -39.40 32.53 -10.51
CA ARG A 352 -38.77 33.14 -11.71
C ARG A 352 -37.64 34.15 -11.49
N ARG A 353 -36.48 33.88 -12.11
CA ARG A 353 -36.06 34.44 -13.41
C ARG A 353 -34.74 33.84 -13.89
N CYS A 354 -34.75 33.33 -15.13
CA CYS A 354 -33.58 33.15 -15.96
C CYS A 354 -32.90 34.51 -16.20
N TRP A 355 -31.57 34.52 -16.26
CA TRP A 355 -30.88 35.40 -17.19
C TRP A 355 -29.66 34.71 -17.80
N SER A 356 -29.78 34.47 -19.10
CA SER A 356 -28.73 34.07 -20.02
C SER A 356 -28.20 35.33 -20.71
N ALA A 357 -26.88 35.48 -20.80
CA ALA A 357 -26.24 36.24 -21.89
C ALA A 357 -24.74 35.93 -22.00
N ARG A 358 -24.36 35.26 -23.09
CA ARG A 358 -23.05 35.40 -23.76
C ARG A 358 -22.97 36.77 -24.44
N PRO A 359 -21.76 37.27 -24.74
CA PRO A 359 -21.37 37.48 -26.15
C PRO A 359 -19.94 37.01 -26.45
N THR A 360 -19.72 36.11 -27.42
CA THR A 360 -19.19 36.38 -28.80
C THR A 360 -17.77 36.97 -28.88
N ARG A 361 -16.84 36.14 -29.38
CA ARG A 361 -15.58 36.54 -30.04
C ARG A 361 -15.83 37.41 -31.28
N PRO A 362 -14.80 38.11 -31.77
CA PRO A 362 -14.33 37.81 -33.12
C PRO A 362 -12.81 37.68 -33.26
N SER A 363 -12.45 36.85 -34.23
CA SER A 363 -11.16 36.56 -34.85
C SER A 363 -10.55 37.74 -35.63
N HIS A 364 -9.22 37.81 -35.74
CA HIS A 364 -8.47 37.79 -37.03
C HIS A 364 -6.96 38.11 -36.86
N TRP A 365 -6.20 37.70 -37.88
CA TRP A 365 -4.77 37.93 -38.22
C TRP A 365 -3.79 36.83 -37.75
N ALA A 366 -3.37 35.86 -38.57
CA ALA A 366 -2.70 35.83 -39.90
C ALA A 366 -1.16 35.74 -39.81
N ARG A 367 -0.67 34.49 -39.91
CA ARG A 367 0.36 33.96 -40.82
C ARG A 367 1.57 34.85 -41.18
N SER A 368 2.78 34.39 -40.84
CA SER A 368 3.96 34.46 -41.73
C SER A 368 5.01 33.40 -41.37
N GLU A 369 5.54 32.78 -42.42
CA GLU A 369 6.46 31.65 -42.57
C GLU A 369 7.93 31.93 -42.20
N PRO A 370 8.83 30.92 -42.23
CA PRO A 370 10.18 30.97 -41.67
C PRO A 370 11.23 31.49 -42.65
N ALA A 371 12.31 32.08 -42.12
CA ALA A 371 13.51 32.42 -42.90
C ALA A 371 14.72 31.64 -42.39
N THR A 372 15.17 30.73 -43.25
CA THR A 372 16.52 30.20 -43.36
C THR A 372 17.58 31.30 -43.47
N THR A 373 18.76 31.10 -42.89
CA THR A 373 20.04 31.52 -43.50
C THR A 373 21.20 30.62 -43.04
N PRO A 374 22.28 30.49 -43.83
CA PRO A 374 23.22 29.37 -43.80
C PRO A 374 24.64 29.73 -43.34
N MET A 375 25.47 28.69 -43.25
CA MET A 375 26.95 28.62 -43.30
C MET A 375 27.78 29.21 -42.16
N GLY A 376 28.59 28.31 -41.61
CA GLY A 376 29.70 28.49 -40.67
C GLY A 376 30.18 27.12 -40.24
#